data_AF-R9N1L8-F1
#
_entry.id   AF-R9N1L8-F1
#
_cell.length_a   1.000
_cell.length_b   1.000
_cell.length_c   1.000
_cell.angle_alpha   90.00
_cell.angle_beta   90.00
_cell.angle_gamma   90.00
#
_symmetry.space_group_name_H-M   'P 1'
#
loop_
_entity.id
_entity.type
_entity.pdbx_description
1 polymer ?
#
loop_
_entity_poly.entity_id
_entity_poly.type
_entity_poly.pdbx_seq_one_letter_code
_entity_poly.pdbx_strand_id
1 'polypeptide(L)'
;MNYKLMHKHIHVADILIDEAACAIVKTGTVYHLEHLPVGSLDGKGHIDRAALNEWWRGRAIPASRQGIQEASVRCMWTYRKTF
;
A
#
# COMPACT_ATOMS: atom_id res chain seq x y z
N MET A 1 9.68 -5.64 -3.98
CA MET A 1 10.14 -4.75 -5.08
C MET A 1 9.92 -3.28 -4.73
N ASN A 2 10.59 -2.35 -5.44
CA ASN A 2 10.33 -0.90 -5.34
C ASN A 2 9.19 -0.51 -6.30
N TYR A 3 8.19 0.19 -5.77
CA TYR A 3 7.00 0.64 -6.47
C TYR A 3 6.79 2.14 -6.26
N LYS A 4 6.05 2.75 -7.17
CA LYS A 4 5.64 4.16 -7.06
C LYS A 4 4.18 4.21 -6.64
N LEU A 5 3.90 4.95 -5.57
CA LEU A 5 2.53 5.33 -5.23
C LEU A 5 2.09 6.42 -6.20
N MET A 6 1.05 6.13 -6.98
CA MET A 6 0.55 7.02 -8.01
C MET A 6 -0.86 7.49 -7.67
N HIS A 7 -1.11 8.80 -7.74
CA HIS A 7 -2.45 9.38 -7.75
C HIS A 7 -2.79 9.77 -9.19
N LYS A 8 -3.46 8.88 -9.92
CA LYS A 8 -3.64 8.97 -11.37
C LYS A 8 -2.29 9.06 -12.10
N HIS A 9 -1.92 10.24 -12.58
CA HIS A 9 -0.66 10.50 -13.30
C HIS A 9 0.40 11.16 -12.43
N ILE A 10 0.10 11.42 -11.16
CA ILE A 10 0.97 12.12 -10.23
C ILE A 10 1.74 11.10 -9.41
N HIS A 11 3.06 11.19 -9.43
CA HIS A 11 3.95 10.36 -8.60
C HIS A 11 3.97 10.93 -7.19
N VAL A 12 3.33 10.24 -6.24
CA VAL A 12 3.12 10.74 -4.87
C VAL A 12 4.32 10.41 -3.98
N ALA A 13 4.73 9.15 -3.97
CA ALA A 13 5.82 8.66 -3.12
C ALA A 13 6.42 7.37 -3.68
N ASP A 14 7.65 7.07 -3.28
CA ASP A 14 8.24 5.74 -3.50
C ASP A 14 7.89 4.81 -2.33
N ILE A 15 7.53 3.57 -2.61
CA ILE A 15 7.16 2.56 -1.62
C ILE A 15 7.79 1.22 -1.93
N LEU A 16 8.16 0.48 -0.89
CA LEU A 16 8.62 -0.89 -1.00
C LEU A 16 7.50 -1.80 -0.52
N ILE A 17 7.07 -2.71 -1.40
CA ILE A 17 6.04 -3.70 -1.10
C ILE A 17 6.68 -5.07 -1.07
N ASP A 18 6.32 -5.83 -0.04
CA ASP A 18 6.56 -7.26 0.05
C ASP A 18 5.39 -8.00 -0.61
N GLU A 19 5.67 -8.72 -1.69
CA GLU A 19 4.64 -9.39 -2.49
C GLU A 19 4.03 -10.60 -1.77
N ALA A 20 4.75 -11.22 -0.81
CA ALA A 20 4.25 -12.37 -0.07
C ALA A 20 3.26 -11.94 1.03
N ALA A 21 3.57 -10.87 1.74
CA ALA A 21 2.74 -10.27 2.77
C ALA A 21 1.74 -9.25 2.23
N CYS A 22 1.87 -8.84 0.96
CA CYS A 22 1.00 -7.87 0.32
C CYS A 22 0.96 -6.52 1.06
N ALA A 23 2.09 -6.16 1.68
CA ALA A 23 2.18 -5.07 2.64
C ALA A 23 3.34 -4.12 2.29
N ILE A 24 3.15 -2.84 2.60
CA ILE A 24 4.16 -1.80 2.45
C ILE A 24 5.16 -1.95 3.58
N VAL A 25 6.37 -2.39 3.25
CA VAL A 25 7.46 -2.61 4.20
C VAL A 25 8.16 -1.30 4.54
N LYS A 26 8.30 -0.42 3.55
CA LYS A 26 9.02 0.84 3.72
C LYS A 26 8.45 1.91 2.80
N THR A 27 8.41 3.12 3.32
CA THR A 27 8.09 4.33 2.57
C THR A 27 9.40 5.06 2.29
N GLY A 28 9.62 5.43 1.02
CA GLY A 28 10.76 6.20 0.57
C GLY A 28 10.47 7.70 0.58
N THR A 29 10.97 8.40 -0.43
CA THR A 29 10.78 9.85 -0.58
C THR A 29 9.34 10.17 -0.96
N VAL A 30 8.79 11.22 -0.34
CA VAL A 30 7.48 11.78 -0.68
C VAL A 30 7.69 13.00 -1.55
N TYR A 31 7.04 13.01 -2.71
CA TYR A 31 7.13 14.10 -3.68
C TYR A 31 5.94 15.05 -3.55
N HIS A 32 4.74 14.52 -3.31
CA HIS A 32 3.52 15.31 -3.23
C HIS A 32 2.64 14.89 -2.04
N LEU A 33 2.87 15.53 -0.89
CA LEU A 33 2.12 15.26 0.35
C LEU A 33 0.61 15.51 0.21
N GLU A 34 0.21 16.53 -0.56
CA GLU A 34 -1.18 16.90 -0.81
C GLU A 34 -2.00 15.83 -1.54
N HIS A 35 -1.33 14.90 -2.23
CA HIS A 35 -1.95 13.80 -2.96
C HIS A 35 -1.92 12.47 -2.20
N LEU A 36 -1.45 12.48 -0.95
CA LEU A 36 -1.53 11.29 -0.11
C LEU A 36 -2.96 10.96 0.27
N PRO A 37 -3.26 9.67 0.47
CA PRO A 37 -4.55 9.30 0.97
C PRO A 37 -4.79 9.84 2.37
N VAL A 38 -6.00 10.36 2.58
CA VAL A 38 -6.43 10.87 3.89
C VAL A 38 -6.23 9.79 4.95
N GLY A 39 -5.61 10.17 6.06
CA GLY A 39 -5.27 9.26 7.15
C GLY A 39 -3.95 8.50 6.98
N SER A 40 -3.24 8.63 5.86
CA SER A 40 -1.90 8.02 5.69
C SER A 40 -0.75 8.87 6.26
N LEU A 41 -1.07 10.07 6.74
CA LEU A 41 -0.13 11.01 7.33
C LEU A 41 -0.20 10.92 8.86
N ASP A 42 0.96 10.98 9.51
CA ASP A 42 1.04 11.26 10.92
C ASP A 42 0.61 12.72 11.19
N GLY A 43 0.30 13.04 12.46
CA GLY A 43 -0.08 14.40 12.86
C GLY A 43 1.02 15.46 12.64
N LYS A 44 2.18 15.09 12.10
CA LYS A 44 3.33 15.94 11.80
C LYS A 44 3.61 16.07 10.30
N GLY A 45 2.78 15.45 9.44
CA GLY A 45 2.91 15.53 7.99
C GLY A 45 3.92 14.55 7.38
N HIS A 46 4.36 13.53 8.12
CA HIS A 46 5.11 12.40 7.55
C HIS A 46 4.19 11.23 7.23
N ILE A 47 4.62 10.32 6.35
CA ILE A 47 3.82 9.12 6.07
C ILE A 47 3.88 8.17 7.26
N ASP A 48 2.71 7.89 7.83
CA ASP A 48 2.54 6.81 8.77
C ASP A 48 2.41 5.49 8.01
N ARG A 49 3.42 4.63 8.14
CA ARG A 49 3.46 3.34 7.43
C ARG A 49 2.29 2.44 7.83
N ALA A 50 1.85 2.45 9.09
CA ALA A 50 0.76 1.59 9.54
C ALA A 50 -0.58 2.07 8.97
N ALA A 51 -0.83 3.37 9.01
CA ALA A 51 -2.04 3.98 8.48
C ALA A 51 -2.09 3.91 6.94
N LEU A 52 -0.95 4.08 6.26
CA LEU A 52 -0.85 3.83 4.82
C LEU A 52 -1.09 2.36 4.49
N ASN A 53 -0.57 1.43 5.29
CA ASN A 53 -0.87 0.00 5.12
C ASN A 53 -2.36 -0.29 5.34
N GLU A 54 -2.99 0.28 6.37
CA GLU A 54 -4.44 0.14 6.61
C GLU A 54 -5.26 0.68 5.45
N TRP A 55 -4.87 1.85 4.91
CA TRP A 55 -5.52 2.42 3.73
C TRP A 55 -5.35 1.54 2.49
N TRP A 56 -4.14 0.99 2.29
CA TRP A 56 -3.81 0.07 1.19
C TRP A 56 -4.48 -1.30 1.34
N ARG A 57 -4.70 -1.77 2.57
CA ARG A 57 -5.27 -3.08 2.89
C ARG A 57 -6.70 -3.15 2.37
N GLY A 58 -6.95 -4.07 1.44
CA GLY A 58 -8.24 -4.22 0.74
C GLY A 58 -8.35 -3.47 -0.59
N ARG A 59 -7.33 -2.69 -0.98
CA ARG A 59 -7.24 -2.01 -2.29
C ARG A 59 -6.16 -2.58 -3.22
N ALA A 60 -5.47 -3.63 -2.78
CA ALA A 60 -4.42 -4.29 -3.55
C ALA A 60 -4.98 -4.81 -4.89
N ILE A 61 -4.46 -4.28 -6.00
CA ILE A 61 -4.71 -4.79 -7.34
C ILE A 61 -3.56 -5.78 -7.65
N PRO A 62 -3.84 -7.07 -7.88
CA PRO A 62 -2.79 -8.02 -8.21
C PRO A 62 -2.04 -7.63 -9.48
N ALA A 63 -0.75 -7.98 -9.53
CA ALA A 63 0.14 -7.76 -10.66
C ALA A 63 -0.39 -8.35 -12.00
N SER A 64 -1.35 -9.29 -11.92
CA SER A 64 -2.11 -9.78 -13.07
C SER A 64 -3.61 -9.69 -12.78
N ARG A 65 -4.35 -9.00 -13.66
CA ARG A 65 -5.84 -8.99 -13.63
C ARG A 65 -6.45 -10.34 -14.01
N GLN A 66 -5.65 -11.32 -14.45
CA GLN A 66 -6.12 -12.70 -14.66
C GLN A 66 -6.29 -13.50 -13.34
N GLY A 67 -5.71 -13.04 -12.23
CA GLY A 67 -5.73 -13.74 -10.94
C GLY A 67 -6.59 -13.08 -9.86
N ILE A 68 -7.59 -12.27 -10.22
CA ILE A 68 -8.39 -11.49 -9.26
C ILE A 68 -9.05 -12.38 -8.20
N GLN A 69 -9.41 -13.63 -8.52
CA GLN A 69 -9.92 -14.57 -7.51
C GLN A 69 -8.81 -15.08 -6.57
N GLU A 70 -7.67 -15.54 -7.10
CA GLU A 70 -6.58 -16.09 -6.29
C GLU A 70 -5.87 -15.04 -5.42
N ALA A 71 -5.67 -13.83 -5.92
CA ALA A 71 -4.98 -12.78 -5.17
C ALA A 71 -5.84 -12.14 -4.07
N SER A 72 -7.15 -12.03 -4.31
CA SER A 72 -8.11 -11.60 -3.29
C SER A 72 -8.07 -12.57 -2.10
N VAL A 73 -7.98 -13.88 -2.37
CA VAL A 73 -7.86 -14.93 -1.35
C VAL A 73 -6.46 -14.89 -0.71
N ARG A 74 -5.37 -14.80 -1.46
CA ARG A 74 -4.00 -14.87 -0.89
C ARG A 74 -3.66 -13.72 0.06
N CYS A 75 -4.00 -12.47 -0.26
CA CYS A 75 -3.75 -11.32 0.64
C CYS A 75 -4.76 -11.22 1.80
N MET A 76 -5.98 -11.78 1.67
CA MET A 76 -6.94 -11.82 2.79
C MET A 76 -6.62 -12.93 3.80
N TRP A 77 -6.04 -14.05 3.37
CA TRP A 77 -5.80 -15.21 4.24
C TRP A 77 -4.60 -15.05 5.19
N THR A 78 -3.61 -14.23 4.85
CA THR A 78 -2.44 -13.98 5.72
C THR A 78 -2.78 -13.24 7.02
N TYR A 79 -3.97 -12.63 7.13
CA TYR A 79 -4.40 -11.91 8.34
C TYR A 79 -5.51 -12.63 9.14
N ARG A 80 -6.09 -13.74 8.65
CA ARG A 80 -7.11 -14.50 9.40
C ARG A 80 -6.53 -15.53 10.39
N LYS A 81 -5.30 -15.31 10.87
CA LYS A 81 -4.67 -16.05 11.98
C LYS A 81 -3.81 -15.12 12.83
N THR A 82 -4.44 -14.17 13.51
CA THR A 82 -3.90 -13.57 14.73
C THR A 82 -5.06 -13.16 15.62
N PHE A 83 -5.80 -14.17 16.10
CA PHE A 83 -6.52 -14.19 17.37
C PHE A 83 -6.57 -15.65 17.83
#